data_AF-A0A428WF67-F1
#
_entry.id   AF-A0A428WF67-F1
#
_cell.length_a   1.000
_cell.length_b   1.000
_cell.length_c   1.000
_cell.angle_alpha   90.00
_cell.angle_beta   90.00
_cell.angle_gamma   90.00
#
_symmetry.space_group_name_H-M   'P 1'
#
loop_
_entity.id
_entity.type
_entity.pdbx_description
1 polymer ?
#
loop_
_entity_poly.entity_id
_entity_poly.type
_entity_poly.pdbx_seq_one_letter_code
_entity_poly.pdbx_strand_id
1 'polypeptide(L)'
;MSARSRDRRVYLGSHPILFALLAAGRRRPVLRLGRTLLVNDAGAYAAALTRIPLDRTAEGTTGGAAARLTGGDLLFDQHGAEHRRARRSTAEALGAAGVARLRPAWTEVLDRGLKPLADGETVDLVPVVTELAGTTAAALLGLATDGRAAMALAAAAREAAAAAARAHLPGP
;
A
#
# COMPACT_ATOMS: atom_id res chain seq x y z
N MET A 1 -27.42 6.68 2.85
CA MET A 1 -26.23 6.46 1.98
C MET A 1 -25.32 5.46 2.69
N SER A 2 -24.86 4.39 2.04
CA SER A 2 -24.00 3.38 2.69
C SER A 2 -22.52 3.73 2.56
N ALA A 3 -21.66 3.20 3.45
CA ALA A 3 -20.20 3.32 3.33
C ALA A 3 -19.72 2.90 1.93
N ARG A 4 -20.21 1.77 1.43
CA ARG A 4 -19.94 1.26 0.07
C ARG A 4 -20.26 2.27 -1.03
N SER A 5 -21.35 3.02 -0.91
CA SER A 5 -21.71 4.04 -1.91
C SER A 5 -20.80 5.26 -1.88
N ARG A 6 -20.28 5.65 -0.70
CA ARG A 6 -19.30 6.73 -0.56
C ARG A 6 -17.94 6.31 -1.11
N ASP A 7 -17.46 5.12 -0.76
CA ASP A 7 -16.21 4.57 -1.31
C ASP A 7 -16.25 4.51 -2.83
N ARG A 8 -17.34 3.99 -3.39
CA ARG A 8 -17.50 3.92 -4.84
C ARG A 8 -17.45 5.30 -5.51
N ARG A 9 -17.99 6.34 -4.86
CA ARG A 9 -17.93 7.71 -5.38
C ARG A 9 -16.50 8.26 -5.37
N VAL A 10 -15.72 7.99 -4.32
CA VAL A 10 -14.31 8.41 -4.23
C VAL A 10 -13.47 7.73 -5.32
N TYR A 11 -13.63 6.42 -5.48
CA TYR A 11 -12.88 5.67 -6.51
C TYR A 11 -13.25 6.11 -7.93
N LEU A 12 -14.55 6.20 -8.25
CA LEU A 12 -15.00 6.64 -9.58
C LEU A 12 -14.67 8.11 -9.85
N GLY A 13 -14.66 8.98 -8.83
CA GLY A 13 -14.32 10.39 -8.98
C GLY A 13 -12.83 10.62 -9.22
N SER A 14 -11.96 9.84 -8.59
CA SER A 14 -10.50 10.01 -8.70
C SER A 14 -9.92 9.45 -10.00
N HIS A 15 -10.43 8.31 -10.48
CA HIS A 15 -9.94 7.66 -11.71
C HIS A 15 -11.10 7.08 -12.54
N PRO A 16 -11.98 7.94 -13.09
CA PRO A 16 -13.22 7.51 -13.74
C PRO A 16 -12.97 6.53 -14.89
N ILE A 17 -11.94 6.77 -15.69
CA ILE A 17 -11.58 5.92 -16.84
C ILE A 17 -11.06 4.55 -16.37
N LEU A 18 -10.12 4.53 -15.44
CA LEU A 18 -9.53 3.28 -14.93
C LEU A 18 -10.60 2.37 -14.32
N PHE A 19 -11.43 2.92 -13.44
CA PHE A 19 -12.48 2.12 -12.79
C PHE A 19 -13.58 1.70 -13.75
N ALA A 20 -13.89 2.48 -14.79
CA ALA A 20 -14.78 2.05 -15.86
C ALA A 20 -14.19 0.87 -16.65
N LEU A 21 -12.89 0.92 -16.98
CA LEU A 21 -12.19 -0.19 -17.65
C LEU A 21 -12.17 -1.45 -16.79
N LEU A 22 -11.84 -1.34 -15.50
CA LEU A 22 -11.89 -2.46 -14.56
C LEU A 22 -13.30 -3.04 -14.45
N ALA A 23 -14.32 -2.18 -14.37
CA ALA A 23 -15.71 -2.62 -14.30
C ALA A 23 -16.18 -3.34 -15.58
N ALA A 24 -15.75 -2.88 -16.76
CA ALA A 24 -16.04 -3.52 -18.04
C ALA A 24 -15.28 -4.85 -18.20
N GLY A 25 -14.03 -4.90 -17.75
CA GLY A 25 -13.16 -6.08 -17.83
C GLY A 25 -13.45 -7.18 -16.82
N ARG A 26 -14.19 -6.90 -15.74
CA ARG A 26 -14.33 -7.80 -14.57
C ARG A 26 -14.81 -9.22 -14.84
N ARG A 27 -15.50 -9.47 -15.96
CA ARG A 27 -15.98 -10.80 -16.36
C ARG A 27 -14.97 -11.61 -17.18
N ARG A 28 -13.86 -10.98 -17.59
CA ARG A 28 -12.77 -11.62 -18.33
C ARG A 28 -11.66 -11.96 -17.33
N PRO A 29 -11.29 -13.25 -17.15
CA PRO A 29 -10.21 -13.66 -16.26
C PRO A 29 -8.90 -12.91 -16.52
N VAL A 30 -8.58 -12.74 -17.81
CA VAL A 30 -7.45 -11.95 -18.30
C VAL A 30 -7.93 -11.12 -19.49
N LEU A 31 -7.54 -9.84 -19.53
CA LEU A 31 -7.82 -8.91 -20.61
C LEU A 31 -6.52 -8.26 -21.06
N ARG A 32 -6.26 -8.27 -22.37
CA ARG A 32 -5.12 -7.54 -22.95
C ARG A 32 -5.55 -6.14 -23.36
N LEU A 33 -4.86 -5.14 -22.85
CA LEU A 33 -5.01 -3.72 -23.16
C LEU A 33 -3.70 -3.23 -23.79
N GLY A 34 -3.58 -3.33 -25.11
CA GLY A 34 -2.35 -3.03 -25.84
C GLY A 34 -1.19 -3.96 -25.40
N ARG A 35 -0.19 -3.37 -24.72
CA ARG A 35 0.96 -4.08 -24.14
C ARG A 35 0.73 -4.58 -22.71
N THR A 36 -0.35 -4.14 -22.06
CA THR A 36 -0.66 -4.45 -20.66
C THR A 36 -1.62 -5.63 -20.57
N LEU A 37 -1.39 -6.54 -19.63
CA LEU A 37 -2.34 -7.59 -19.25
C LEU A 37 -3.01 -7.22 -17.93
N LEU A 38 -4.33 -7.08 -17.96
CA LEU A 38 -5.16 -6.96 -16.77
C LEU A 38 -5.61 -8.36 -16.35
N VAL A 39 -5.31 -8.75 -15.11
CA VAL A 39 -5.66 -10.06 -14.55
C VAL A 39 -6.72 -9.84 -13.47
N ASN A 40 -7.93 -10.37 -13.68
CA ASN A 40 -9.08 -10.24 -12.77
C ASN A 40 -9.41 -11.55 -12.04
N ASP A 41 -8.85 -12.68 -12.50
CA ASP A 41 -9.06 -14.00 -11.91
C ASP A 41 -7.96 -14.38 -10.92
N ALA A 42 -8.34 -14.98 -9.78
CA ALA A 42 -7.41 -15.34 -8.72
C ALA A 42 -6.40 -16.43 -9.14
N GLY A 43 -6.83 -17.40 -9.95
CA GLY A 43 -5.97 -18.47 -10.45
C GLY A 43 -4.94 -17.94 -11.44
N ALA A 44 -5.39 -17.12 -12.39
CA ALA A 44 -4.52 -16.41 -13.34
C ALA A 44 -3.54 -15.47 -12.61
N TYR A 45 -3.99 -14.78 -11.56
CA TYR A 45 -3.14 -13.91 -10.73
C TYR A 45 -2.04 -14.71 -10.02
N ALA A 46 -2.41 -15.82 -9.38
CA ALA A 46 -1.45 -16.71 -8.73
C ALA A 46 -0.44 -17.28 -9.74
N ALA A 47 -0.90 -17.72 -10.92
CA ALA A 47 -0.03 -18.22 -11.97
C ALA A 47 0.95 -17.15 -12.46
N ALA A 48 0.48 -15.91 -12.67
CA ALA A 48 1.33 -14.79 -13.08
C ALA A 48 2.43 -14.50 -12.04
N LEU A 49 2.09 -14.48 -10.75
CA LEU A 49 3.06 -14.19 -9.69
C LEU A 49 4.02 -15.34 -9.36
N THR A 50 3.69 -16.58 -9.71
CA THR A 50 4.47 -17.76 -9.28
C THR A 50 5.15 -18.53 -10.41
N ARG A 51 4.66 -18.41 -11.65
CA ARG A 51 5.14 -19.22 -12.78
C ARG A 51 5.76 -18.40 -13.91
N ILE A 52 5.50 -17.09 -13.96
CA ILE A 52 6.08 -16.21 -14.97
C ILE A 52 7.31 -15.52 -14.37
N PRO A 53 8.47 -15.53 -15.07
CA PRO A 53 9.62 -14.77 -14.63
C PRO A 53 9.35 -13.28 -14.84
N LEU A 54 8.87 -12.60 -13.80
CA LEU A 54 8.67 -11.16 -13.78
C LEU A 54 9.98 -10.46 -13.40
N ASP A 55 10.43 -9.55 -14.25
CA ASP A 55 11.53 -8.65 -13.94
C ASP A 55 11.03 -7.59 -12.93
N ARG A 56 11.59 -7.59 -11.73
CA ARG A 56 11.21 -6.65 -10.66
C ARG A 56 11.96 -5.32 -10.75
N THR A 57 13.01 -5.27 -11.55
CA THR A 57 13.84 -4.08 -11.76
C THR A 57 13.38 -3.28 -12.98
N ALA A 58 12.61 -3.91 -13.86
CA ALA A 58 12.09 -3.30 -15.08
C ALA A 58 11.37 -1.98 -14.82
N GLU A 59 11.54 -1.05 -15.75
CA GLU A 59 10.80 0.20 -15.78
C GLU A 59 9.29 -0.06 -15.78
N GLY A 60 8.54 0.76 -15.03
CA GLY A 60 7.10 0.57 -14.90
C GLY A 60 6.70 -0.60 -14.01
N THR A 61 7.61 -1.09 -13.14
CA THR A 61 7.29 -1.99 -12.01
C THR A 61 7.48 -1.28 -10.66
N THR A 62 6.85 -1.79 -9.60
CA THR A 62 6.99 -1.19 -8.26
C THR A 62 8.45 -1.24 -7.80
N GLY A 63 9.19 -2.29 -8.14
CA GLY A 63 10.62 -2.38 -7.85
C GLY A 63 11.43 -1.38 -8.66
N GLY A 64 11.16 -1.21 -9.96
CA GLY A 64 11.79 -0.15 -10.76
C GLY A 64 11.51 1.26 -10.22
N ALA A 65 10.31 1.53 -9.71
CA ALA A 65 9.99 2.81 -9.06
C ALA A 65 10.72 2.98 -7.71
N ALA A 66 10.77 1.91 -6.90
CA ALA A 66 11.48 1.89 -5.63
C ALA A 66 12.99 2.14 -5.84
N ALA A 67 13.61 1.44 -6.79
CA ALA A 67 15.03 1.58 -7.13
C ALA A 67 15.39 3.02 -7.53
N ARG A 68 14.53 3.71 -8.31
CA ARG A 68 14.76 5.12 -8.66
C ARG A 68 14.72 6.07 -7.46
N LEU A 69 13.91 5.76 -6.45
CA LEU A 69 13.74 6.61 -5.27
C LEU A 69 14.82 6.37 -4.21
N THR A 70 15.38 5.17 -4.13
CA THR A 70 16.32 4.79 -3.05
C THR A 70 17.72 4.41 -3.51
N GLY A 71 17.96 4.33 -4.82
CA GLY A 71 19.22 3.81 -5.38
C GLY A 71 19.28 2.28 -5.48
N GLY A 72 18.18 1.58 -5.18
CA GLY A 72 18.07 0.12 -5.22
C GLY A 72 17.98 -0.55 -3.85
N ASP A 73 18.11 -1.87 -3.83
CA ASP A 73 18.23 -2.75 -2.66
C ASP A 73 17.01 -2.82 -1.72
N LEU A 74 15.82 -2.50 -2.22
CA LEU A 74 14.58 -2.66 -1.46
C LEU A 74 13.93 -4.03 -1.71
N LEU A 75 12.99 -4.40 -0.85
CA LEU A 75 12.26 -5.67 -0.96
C LEU A 75 11.60 -5.85 -2.34
N PHE A 76 11.23 -4.74 -3.00
CA PHE A 76 10.48 -4.74 -4.26
C PHE A 76 11.33 -4.98 -5.50
N ASP A 77 12.62 -4.63 -5.48
CA ASP A 77 13.59 -4.81 -6.59
C ASP A 77 14.64 -5.91 -6.30
N GLN A 78 14.71 -6.43 -5.08
CA GLN A 78 15.55 -7.57 -4.73
C GLN A 78 15.09 -8.91 -5.35
N HIS A 79 16.08 -9.79 -5.60
CA HIS A 79 15.88 -11.16 -6.05
C HIS A 79 16.58 -12.19 -5.13
N GLY A 80 16.20 -13.47 -5.28
CA GLY A 80 16.96 -14.58 -4.71
C GLY A 80 17.12 -14.55 -3.18
N ALA A 81 18.35 -14.69 -2.70
CA ALA A 81 18.66 -14.84 -1.28
C ALA A 81 18.43 -13.56 -0.47
N GLU A 82 18.70 -12.39 -1.06
CA GLU A 82 18.48 -11.08 -0.43
C GLU A 82 17.01 -10.83 -0.19
N HIS A 83 16.19 -11.00 -1.24
CA HIS A 83 14.74 -10.91 -1.12
C HIS A 83 14.19 -11.85 -0.03
N ARG A 84 14.71 -13.10 0.04
CA ARG A 84 14.30 -14.05 1.08
C ARG A 84 14.68 -13.59 2.49
N ARG A 85 15.86 -12.97 2.67
CA ARG A 85 16.29 -12.42 3.96
C ARG A 85 15.45 -11.22 4.37
N ALA A 86 15.30 -10.23 3.49
CA ALA A 86 14.48 -9.05 3.74
C ALA A 86 13.05 -9.44 4.07
N ARG A 87 12.44 -10.34 3.28
CA ARG A 87 11.10 -10.86 3.53
C ARG A 87 10.95 -11.53 4.90
N ARG A 88 11.92 -12.35 5.32
CA ARG A 88 11.87 -12.99 6.65
C ARG A 88 11.96 -11.97 7.78
N SER A 89 12.90 -11.03 7.70
CA SER A 89 13.03 -9.95 8.68
C SER A 89 11.74 -9.13 8.80
N THR A 90 11.15 -8.73 7.66
CA THR A 90 9.86 -8.02 7.65
C THR A 90 8.72 -8.89 8.23
N ALA A 91 8.67 -10.17 7.90
CA ALA A 91 7.64 -11.08 8.42
C ALA A 91 7.77 -11.31 9.93
N GLU A 92 8.98 -11.35 10.47
CA GLU A 92 9.22 -11.43 11.91
C GLU A 92 8.79 -10.14 12.62
N ALA A 93 9.12 -8.98 12.03
CA ALA A 93 8.74 -7.66 12.56
C ALA A 93 7.21 -7.43 12.50
N LEU A 94 6.51 -8.04 11.55
CA LEU A 94 5.05 -7.98 11.40
C LEU A 94 4.32 -9.24 11.92
N GLY A 95 5.05 -10.19 12.52
CA GLY A 95 4.48 -11.40 13.11
C GLY A 95 3.77 -11.11 14.43
N ALA A 96 3.22 -12.14 15.08
CA ALA A 96 2.47 -12.00 16.33
C ALA A 96 3.25 -11.23 17.42
N ALA A 97 4.53 -11.53 17.59
CA ALA A 97 5.39 -10.83 18.56
C ALA A 97 5.64 -9.37 18.15
N GLY A 98 5.81 -9.10 16.86
CA GLY A 98 5.97 -7.74 16.34
C GLY A 98 4.72 -6.89 16.54
N VAL A 99 3.55 -7.46 16.20
CA VAL A 99 2.24 -6.84 16.46
C VAL A 99 2.03 -6.58 17.96
N ALA A 100 2.44 -7.51 18.83
CA ALA A 100 2.37 -7.30 20.28
C ALA A 100 3.21 -6.09 20.74
N ARG A 101 4.39 -5.87 20.13
CA ARG A 101 5.23 -4.69 20.41
C ARG A 101 4.66 -3.39 19.84
N LEU A 102 3.95 -3.44 18.71
CA LEU A 102 3.33 -2.27 18.08
C LEU A 102 2.04 -1.84 18.79
N ARG A 103 1.33 -2.80 19.41
CA ARG A 103 0.01 -2.58 20.02
C ARG A 103 -0.06 -1.38 20.97
N PRO A 104 0.89 -1.16 21.91
CA PRO A 104 0.81 0.00 22.81
C PRO A 104 0.79 1.33 22.05
N ALA A 105 1.69 1.50 21.06
CA ALA A 105 1.76 2.71 20.26
C ALA A 105 0.50 2.92 19.41
N TRP A 106 -0.08 1.84 18.86
CA TRP A 106 -1.36 1.91 18.17
C TRP A 106 -2.51 2.28 19.10
N THR A 107 -2.53 1.70 20.29
CA THR A 107 -3.57 1.96 21.30
C THR A 107 -3.57 3.43 21.69
N GLU A 108 -2.40 4.02 21.91
CA GLU A 108 -2.28 5.46 22.22
C GLU A 108 -2.86 6.36 21.12
N VAL A 109 -2.53 6.09 19.85
CA VAL A 109 -3.05 6.86 18.70
C VAL A 109 -4.57 6.69 18.59
N LEU A 110 -5.07 5.47 18.74
CA LEU A 110 -6.50 5.16 18.63
C LEU A 110 -7.30 5.76 19.80
N ASP A 111 -6.83 5.61 21.04
CA ASP A 111 -7.51 6.15 22.23
C ASP A 111 -7.64 7.66 22.15
N ARG A 112 -6.56 8.36 21.75
CA ARG A 112 -6.61 9.81 21.56
C ARG A 112 -7.49 10.20 20.37
N GLY A 113 -7.31 9.56 19.22
CA GLY A 113 -7.97 9.94 17.97
C GLY A 113 -9.46 9.60 17.93
N LEU A 114 -9.88 8.55 18.64
CA LEU A 114 -11.26 8.08 18.66
C LEU A 114 -12.05 8.55 19.89
N LYS A 115 -11.41 9.25 20.84
CA LYS A 115 -12.06 9.81 22.03
C LYS A 115 -13.39 10.54 21.74
N PRO A 116 -13.51 11.38 20.70
CA PRO A 116 -14.77 12.10 20.42
C PRO A 116 -15.98 11.18 20.16
N LEU A 117 -15.75 9.94 19.73
CA LEU A 117 -16.82 8.97 19.52
C LEU A 117 -17.56 8.61 20.82
N ALA A 118 -16.88 8.69 21.97
CA ALA A 118 -17.50 8.43 23.27
C ALA A 118 -18.58 9.47 23.62
N ASP A 119 -18.44 10.68 23.08
CA ASP A 119 -19.36 11.80 23.27
C ASP A 119 -20.43 11.87 22.16
N GLY A 120 -20.46 10.88 21.25
CA GLY A 120 -21.38 10.83 20.11
C GLY A 120 -20.99 11.72 18.93
N GLU A 121 -19.77 12.27 18.93
CA GLU A 121 -19.26 13.11 17.86
C GLU A 121 -18.75 12.28 16.66
N THR A 122 -18.48 12.96 15.55
CA THR A 122 -17.88 12.34 14.36
C THR A 122 -16.36 12.53 14.34
N VAL A 123 -15.63 11.50 13.88
CA VAL A 123 -14.18 11.57 13.71
C VAL A 123 -13.82 11.52 12.23
N ASP A 124 -12.94 12.42 11.79
CA ASP A 124 -12.21 12.24 10.53
C ASP A 124 -11.13 11.17 10.73
N LEU A 125 -11.33 10.01 10.08
CA LEU A 125 -10.40 8.90 10.18
C LEU A 125 -9.10 9.15 9.42
N VAL A 126 -9.05 10.06 8.46
CA VAL A 126 -7.86 10.24 7.60
C VAL A 126 -6.62 10.65 8.42
N PRO A 127 -6.68 11.66 9.32
CA PRO A 127 -5.56 11.97 10.20
C PRO A 127 -5.18 10.81 11.13
N VAL A 128 -6.17 10.11 11.70
CA VAL A 128 -5.95 9.00 12.63
C VAL A 128 -5.20 7.84 11.96
N VAL A 129 -5.65 7.41 10.78
CA VAL A 129 -4.98 6.32 10.04
C VAL A 129 -3.63 6.75 9.47
N THR A 130 -3.46 8.04 9.14
CA THR A 130 -2.18 8.58 8.67
C THR A 130 -1.15 8.55 9.79
N GLU A 131 -1.52 9.00 10.99
CA GLU A 131 -0.67 8.91 12.17
C GLU A 131 -0.36 7.45 12.51
N LEU A 132 -1.36 6.56 12.51
CA LEU A 132 -1.18 5.14 12.78
C LEU A 132 -0.20 4.46 11.79
N ALA A 133 -0.31 4.77 10.50
CA ALA A 133 0.60 4.28 9.46
C ALA A 133 2.03 4.79 9.68
N GLY A 134 2.17 6.07 10.02
CA GLY A 134 3.44 6.70 10.34
C GLY A 134 4.13 6.09 11.55
N THR A 135 3.39 5.94 12.65
CA THR A 135 3.86 5.30 13.88
C THR A 135 4.29 3.86 13.64
N THR A 136 3.55 3.13 12.80
CA THR A 136 3.92 1.77 12.39
C THR A 136 5.25 1.76 11.64
N ALA A 137 5.40 2.63 10.64
CA ALA A 137 6.64 2.73 9.86
C ALA A 137 7.83 3.14 10.74
N ALA A 138 7.65 4.13 11.62
CA ALA A 138 8.68 4.58 12.54
C ALA A 138 9.14 3.47 13.49
N ALA A 139 8.20 2.75 14.10
CA ALA A 139 8.50 1.64 14.99
C ALA A 139 9.22 0.48 14.27
N LEU A 140 8.82 0.15 13.04
CA LEU A 140 9.50 -0.86 12.22
C LEU A 140 10.92 -0.45 11.81
N LEU A 141 11.17 0.85 11.67
CA LEU A 141 12.49 1.42 11.37
C LEU A 141 13.33 1.70 12.63
N GLY A 142 12.79 1.44 13.82
CA GLY A 142 13.47 1.74 15.09
C GLY A 142 13.64 3.24 15.36
N LEU A 143 12.77 4.08 14.79
CA LEU A 143 12.83 5.54 14.93
C LEU A 143 11.97 5.99 16.11
N ALA A 144 12.52 6.87 16.93
CA ALA A 144 11.73 7.62 17.91
C ALA A 144 11.03 8.78 17.17
N THR A 145 9.70 8.76 17.12
CA THR A 145 8.90 9.79 16.46
C THR A 145 7.75 10.23 17.34
N ASP A 146 7.48 11.54 17.37
CA ASP A 146 6.19 12.06 17.84
C ASP A 146 5.11 11.96 16.76
N GLY A 147 3.87 12.36 17.08
CA GLY A 147 2.74 12.30 16.14
C GLY A 147 2.96 13.12 14.86
N ARG A 148 3.66 14.27 14.93
CA ARG A 148 3.93 15.10 13.75
C ARG A 148 4.94 14.43 12.83
N ALA A 149 6.02 13.90 13.39
CA ALA A 149 7.03 13.16 12.65
C ALA A 149 6.45 11.88 12.02
N ALA A 150 5.58 11.16 12.74
CA ALA A 150 4.83 10.02 12.20
C ALA A 150 3.98 10.42 10.98
N MET A 151 3.21 11.51 11.08
CA MET A 151 2.42 12.00 9.95
C MET A 151 3.28 12.40 8.74
N ALA A 152 4.42 13.04 8.97
CA ALA A 152 5.36 13.40 7.90
C ALA A 152 5.94 12.15 7.21
N LEU A 153 6.31 11.13 8.00
CA LEU A 153 6.77 9.84 7.48
C LEU A 153 5.70 9.15 6.63
N ALA A 154 4.45 9.11 7.10
CA ALA A 154 3.33 8.56 6.34
C ALA A 154 3.06 9.33 5.05
N ALA A 155 3.17 10.66 5.08
CA ALA A 155 3.00 11.50 3.89
C ALA A 155 4.09 11.21 2.84
N ALA A 156 5.36 11.14 3.25
CA ALA A 156 6.48 10.81 2.37
C ALA A 156 6.33 9.40 1.77
N ALA A 157 5.97 8.41 2.58
CA ALA A 157 5.72 7.04 2.12
C ALA A 157 4.57 6.99 1.10
N ARG A 158 3.48 7.73 1.35
CA ARG A 158 2.34 7.84 0.42
C ARG A 158 2.74 8.50 -0.89
N GLU A 159 3.56 9.54 -0.86
CA GLU A 159 4.05 10.23 -2.07
C GLU A 159 4.91 9.29 -2.93
N ALA A 160 5.84 8.57 -2.30
CA ALA A 160 6.64 7.54 -2.97
C ALA A 160 5.75 6.45 -3.60
N ALA A 161 4.77 5.93 -2.85
CA ALA A 161 3.83 4.93 -3.36
C ALA A 161 2.95 5.46 -4.50
N ALA A 162 2.49 6.71 -4.41
CA ALA A 162 1.70 7.35 -5.46
C ALA A 162 2.51 7.60 -6.74
N ALA A 163 3.79 7.97 -6.61
CA ALA A 163 4.70 8.08 -7.74
C ALA A 163 4.89 6.72 -8.44
N ALA A 164 5.07 5.64 -7.68
CA ALA A 164 5.15 4.29 -8.23
C ALA A 164 3.84 3.88 -8.93
N ALA A 165 2.69 4.11 -8.28
CA ALA A 165 1.39 3.77 -8.83
C ALA A 165 1.08 4.51 -10.15
N ARG A 166 1.38 5.81 -10.24
CA ARG A 166 1.19 6.60 -11.46
C ARG A 166 1.97 6.04 -12.64
N ALA A 167 3.19 5.54 -12.41
CA ALA A 167 3.98 4.89 -13.46
C ALA A 167 3.37 3.59 -13.99
N HIS A 168 2.37 3.00 -13.31
CA HIS A 168 1.65 1.80 -13.75
C HIS A 168 0.34 2.11 -14.51
N LEU A 169 -0.14 3.34 -14.44
CA LEU A 169 -1.42 3.70 -15.06
C LEU A 169 -1.22 4.09 -16.52
N PRO A 170 -2.11 3.65 -17.43
CA PRO A 170 -2.09 4.12 -18.81
C PRO A 170 -2.49 5.60 -18.88
N GLY A 171 -1.66 6.43 -19.50
CA GLY A 171 -1.87 7.88 -19.67
C GLY A 171 -0.58 8.68 -19.39
N PRO A 172 -0.54 9.97 -19.74
CA PRO A 172 0.52 10.88 -19.28
C PRO A 172 0.47 11.12 -17.76
#